data_AF-A0A7R9VD98-F1
#
_entry.id   AF-A0A7R9VD98-F1
#
_cell.length_a   1.000
_cell.length_b   1.000
_cell.length_c   1.000
_cell.angle_alpha   90.00
_cell.angle_beta   90.00
_cell.angle_gamma   90.00
#
_symmetry.space_group_name_H-M   'P 1'
#
loop_
_entity.id
_entity.type
_entity.pdbx_description
1 polymer ?
#
loop_
_entity_poly.entity_id
_entity_poly.type
_entity_poly.pdbx_seq_one_letter_code
_entity_poly.pdbx_strand_id
1 'polypeptide(L)'
;AAQTIKGAAFVGFGQEGLLGRSPIAFSQAGDSTGSSVKKNAISASKNRCVHISGSDNIEVHDNVAYDTLGHCYALQEGTETGNAFVGNLGALTRKASTLIAGESDDTDPATFYISAPGNAWSSNVAGGSESSGFLFDTLSTDSVTSFADNIAHSNLIAGVNTESYNPSAATTLSNTKAFRNNGSGLRLGSSSNIVLDGGYAAD
;
A
#
# COMPACT_ATOMS: atom_id res chain seq x y z
N ALA A 1 -17.37 1.31 17.80
CA ALA A 1 -18.18 2.35 17.14
C ALA A 1 -17.45 2.75 15.87
N ALA A 2 -18.17 2.95 14.76
CA ALA A 2 -17.55 3.28 13.47
C ALA A 2 -16.91 4.67 13.47
N GLN A 3 -15.74 4.79 12.85
CA GLN A 3 -14.99 6.05 12.70
C GLN A 3 -15.03 6.49 11.24
N THR A 4 -15.35 7.75 10.95
CA THR A 4 -15.37 8.26 9.56
C THR A 4 -14.47 9.49 9.45
N ILE A 5 -13.45 9.39 8.61
CA ILE A 5 -12.54 10.48 8.27
C ILE A 5 -12.75 10.83 6.81
N LYS A 6 -13.34 12.00 6.51
CA LYS A 6 -13.74 12.34 5.15
C LYS A 6 -13.57 13.80 4.77
N GLY A 7 -13.07 14.05 3.56
CA GLY A 7 -13.01 15.39 2.97
C GLY A 7 -12.02 16.34 3.66
N ALA A 8 -11.06 15.80 4.40
CA ALA A 8 -10.09 16.58 5.16
C ALA A 8 -8.72 16.63 4.45
N ALA A 9 -7.93 17.64 4.79
CA ALA A 9 -6.55 17.77 4.34
C ALA A 9 -5.59 17.58 5.54
N PHE A 10 -4.61 16.70 5.37
CA PHE A 10 -3.55 16.43 6.33
C PHE A 10 -2.21 16.85 5.73
N VAL A 11 -1.57 17.88 6.29
CA VAL A 11 -0.37 18.50 5.72
C VAL A 11 0.76 18.48 6.73
N GLY A 12 1.92 17.92 6.38
CA GLY A 12 3.12 17.97 7.23
C GLY A 12 3.08 17.09 8.47
N PHE A 13 2.08 16.19 8.59
CA PHE A 13 1.91 15.25 9.69
C PHE A 13 2.84 14.04 9.55
N GLY A 14 2.80 13.16 10.57
CA GLY A 14 3.72 12.04 10.70
C GLY A 14 5.04 12.44 11.35
N GLN A 15 5.82 11.45 11.77
CA GLN A 15 7.15 11.65 12.33
C GLN A 15 8.07 10.55 11.81
N GLU A 16 9.08 10.96 11.06
CA GLU A 16 10.07 10.08 10.45
C GLU A 16 10.81 9.24 11.51
N GLY A 17 11.06 7.97 11.20
CA GLY A 17 11.77 7.04 12.10
C GLY A 17 11.01 6.61 13.35
N LEU A 18 9.76 7.05 13.54
CA LEU A 18 8.96 6.72 14.71
C LEU A 18 7.75 5.85 14.36
N LEU A 19 7.71 4.65 14.91
CA LEU A 19 6.61 3.69 14.74
C LEU A 19 5.26 4.31 15.16
N GLY A 20 4.21 4.06 14.38
CA GLY A 20 2.86 4.50 14.69
C GLY A 20 2.63 6.03 14.60
N ARG A 21 3.51 6.76 13.91
CA ARG A 21 3.38 8.21 13.71
C ARG A 21 3.05 8.56 12.27
N SER A 22 1.79 8.41 11.88
CA SER A 22 1.25 8.79 10.56
C SER A 22 0.15 9.86 10.67
N PRO A 23 -0.25 10.50 9.56
CA PRO A 23 -1.39 11.41 9.52
C PRO A 23 -2.71 10.75 9.92
N ILE A 24 -2.96 9.53 9.45
CA ILE A 24 -4.14 8.73 9.78
C ILE A 24 -3.66 7.34 10.18
N ALA A 25 -4.03 6.90 11.39
CA ALA A 25 -3.68 5.59 11.91
C ALA A 25 -4.90 4.90 12.54
N PHE A 26 -5.12 3.64 12.17
CA PHE A 26 -5.91 2.70 12.95
C PHE A 26 -4.93 1.75 13.62
N SER A 27 -4.92 1.72 14.95
CA SER A 27 -3.94 0.96 15.72
C SER A 27 -4.65 0.16 16.80
N GLN A 28 -4.61 -1.16 16.68
CA GLN A 28 -5.22 -2.10 17.61
C GLN A 28 -6.73 -1.82 17.83
N ALA A 29 -7.42 -1.40 16.76
CA ALA A 29 -8.84 -1.09 16.80
C ALA A 29 -9.72 -2.35 16.65
N GLY A 30 -9.13 -3.50 16.30
CA GLY A 30 -9.85 -4.74 16.04
C GLY A 30 -10.83 -4.61 14.87
N ASP A 31 -11.96 -5.32 14.94
CA ASP A 31 -13.03 -5.20 13.95
C ASP A 31 -13.59 -3.78 13.93
N SER A 32 -13.27 -3.07 12.85
CA SER A 32 -13.65 -1.69 12.63
C SER A 32 -14.72 -1.57 11.54
N THR A 33 -15.53 -2.61 11.33
CA THR A 33 -16.65 -2.60 10.38
C THR A 33 -17.47 -1.31 10.44
N GLY A 34 -17.68 -0.71 9.28
CA GLY A 34 -18.36 0.58 9.11
C GLY A 34 -17.46 1.80 9.28
N SER A 35 -16.19 1.62 9.68
CA SER A 35 -15.19 2.69 9.70
C SER A 35 -14.64 2.96 8.31
N SER A 36 -14.25 4.21 8.06
CA SER A 36 -13.75 4.60 6.76
C SER A 36 -12.85 5.82 6.74
N VAL A 37 -11.98 5.86 5.72
CA VAL A 37 -11.11 6.97 5.35
C VAL A 37 -11.41 7.32 3.90
N LYS A 38 -12.19 8.38 3.66
CA LYS A 38 -12.78 8.70 2.35
C LYS A 38 -12.36 10.08 1.84
N LYS A 39 -11.90 10.22 0.60
CA LYS A 39 -11.80 11.54 -0.06
C LYS A 39 -10.93 12.57 0.68
N ASN A 40 -9.87 12.12 1.33
CA ASN A 40 -8.93 13.01 2.03
C ASN A 40 -7.74 13.35 1.12
N ALA A 41 -7.12 14.50 1.38
CA ALA A 41 -5.84 14.88 0.81
C ALA A 41 -4.75 14.76 1.88
N ILE A 42 -3.66 14.08 1.56
CA ILE A 42 -2.50 13.89 2.45
C ILE A 42 -1.27 14.41 1.70
N SER A 43 -0.53 15.33 2.29
CA SER A 43 0.64 15.90 1.62
C SER A 43 1.80 16.21 2.56
N ALA A 44 3.02 16.10 2.06
CA ALA A 44 4.24 16.33 2.84
C ALA A 44 4.26 15.48 4.12
N SER A 45 3.77 14.23 4.03
CA SER A 45 3.73 13.33 5.17
C SER A 45 5.13 12.84 5.49
N LYS A 46 5.51 12.90 6.77
CA LYS A 46 6.86 12.56 7.23
C LYS A 46 7.02 11.09 7.62
N ASN A 47 5.95 10.32 7.59
CA ASN A 47 5.95 8.87 7.81
C ASN A 47 4.55 8.31 7.53
N ARG A 48 4.40 7.43 6.54
CA ARG A 48 3.11 6.79 6.18
C ARG A 48 2.04 7.81 5.78
N CYS A 49 0.91 7.33 5.26
CA CYS A 49 -0.25 8.15 4.91
C CYS A 49 -1.44 7.68 5.74
N VAL A 50 -2.00 6.54 5.33
CA VAL A 50 -2.97 5.76 6.08
C VAL A 50 -2.25 4.51 6.53
N HIS A 51 -2.14 4.36 7.84
CA HIS A 51 -1.49 3.22 8.46
C HIS A 51 -2.52 2.41 9.23
N ILE A 52 -2.62 1.12 8.93
CA ILE A 52 -3.52 0.19 9.61
C ILE A 52 -2.64 -0.86 10.32
N SER A 53 -2.88 -1.04 11.61
CA SER A 53 -2.20 -2.01 12.46
C SER A 53 -3.22 -2.65 13.42
N GLY A 54 -3.26 -3.98 13.49
CA GLY A 54 -4.16 -4.77 14.34
C GLY A 54 -5.63 -4.36 14.22
N SER A 55 -6.05 -4.00 13.01
CA SER A 55 -7.39 -3.47 12.72
C SER A 55 -7.91 -4.01 11.39
N ASP A 56 -9.20 -4.36 11.37
CA ASP A 56 -9.84 -5.10 10.28
C ASP A 56 -11.09 -4.38 9.76
N ASN A 57 -11.52 -4.73 8.55
CA ASN A 57 -12.79 -4.30 7.94
C ASN A 57 -12.94 -2.77 7.76
N ILE A 58 -11.85 -2.06 7.50
CA ILE A 58 -11.84 -0.61 7.26
C ILE A 58 -11.92 -0.34 5.75
N GLU A 59 -12.77 0.61 5.36
CA GLU A 59 -12.81 1.09 3.98
C GLU A 59 -11.89 2.32 3.78
N VAL A 60 -10.82 2.19 3.00
CA VAL A 60 -9.90 3.27 2.64
C VAL A 60 -10.06 3.60 1.15
N HIS A 61 -10.66 4.73 0.82
CA HIS A 61 -10.97 4.99 -0.59
C HIS A 61 -11.02 6.45 -1.02
N ASP A 62 -10.75 6.64 -2.31
CA ASP A 62 -10.73 7.94 -2.99
C ASP A 62 -9.79 8.96 -2.32
N ASN A 63 -8.78 8.52 -1.56
CA ASN A 63 -7.81 9.43 -0.94
C ASN A 63 -6.69 9.77 -1.93
N VAL A 64 -6.14 10.97 -1.79
CA VAL A 64 -4.99 11.43 -2.58
C VAL A 64 -3.84 11.71 -1.63
N ALA A 65 -2.72 11.05 -1.86
CA ALA A 65 -1.48 11.27 -1.14
C ALA A 65 -0.37 11.75 -2.07
N TYR A 66 0.39 12.77 -1.66
CA TYR A 66 1.51 13.32 -2.42
C TYR A 66 2.69 13.70 -1.53
N ASP A 67 3.92 13.38 -1.95
CA ASP A 67 5.16 13.69 -1.21
C ASP A 67 5.13 13.09 0.21
N THR A 68 5.37 11.79 0.29
CA THR A 68 5.37 11.03 1.53
C THR A 68 6.74 10.40 1.76
N LEU A 69 7.28 10.51 2.98
CA LEU A 69 8.45 9.76 3.42
C LEU A 69 8.06 8.37 3.95
N GLY A 70 8.87 7.36 3.63
CA GLY A 70 8.62 5.95 3.96
C GLY A 70 7.51 5.37 3.06
N HIS A 71 6.89 4.28 3.50
CA HIS A 71 5.67 3.76 2.85
C HIS A 71 4.54 4.79 2.91
N CYS A 72 3.45 4.64 2.13
CA CYS A 72 2.28 5.53 2.19
C CYS A 72 1.02 4.83 2.72
N TYR A 73 0.31 4.06 1.90
CA TYR A 73 -0.80 3.23 2.37
C TYR A 73 -0.22 1.91 2.88
N ALA A 74 -0.18 1.72 4.20
CA ALA A 74 0.61 0.67 4.83
C ALA A 74 -0.19 -0.15 5.85
N LEU A 75 0.05 -1.45 5.83
CA LEU A 75 -0.32 -2.42 6.87
C LEU A 75 0.94 -2.80 7.67
N GLN A 76 0.84 -3.40 8.85
CA GLN A 76 2.02 -3.65 9.69
C GLN A 76 2.19 -5.10 10.17
N GLU A 77 1.15 -5.74 10.71
CA GLU A 77 1.34 -7.03 11.40
C GLU A 77 1.27 -8.25 10.48
N GLY A 78 0.75 -8.09 9.26
CA GLY A 78 0.61 -9.17 8.30
C GLY A 78 -0.61 -10.08 8.52
N THR A 79 -1.44 -9.73 9.50
CA THR A 79 -2.66 -10.48 9.86
C THR A 79 -3.94 -9.68 9.65
N GLU A 80 -3.84 -8.38 9.37
CA GLU A 80 -4.98 -7.51 9.11
C GLU A 80 -5.76 -7.99 7.89
N THR A 81 -7.08 -8.03 7.99
CA THR A 81 -7.95 -8.61 6.96
C THR A 81 -9.24 -7.82 6.74
N GLY A 82 -9.86 -8.02 5.59
CA GLY A 82 -11.15 -7.42 5.24
C GLY A 82 -11.10 -5.90 4.99
N ASN A 83 -9.92 -5.28 5.10
CA ASN A 83 -9.74 -3.89 4.72
C ASN A 83 -9.82 -3.75 3.19
N ALA A 84 -10.35 -2.64 2.72
CA ALA A 84 -10.54 -2.36 1.30
C ALA A 84 -9.89 -1.04 0.92
N PHE A 85 -8.82 -1.11 0.14
CA PHE A 85 -8.13 0.03 -0.46
C PHE A 85 -8.63 0.22 -1.89
N VAL A 86 -9.50 1.20 -2.11
CA VAL A 86 -10.20 1.37 -3.40
C VAL A 86 -10.06 2.79 -3.94
N GLY A 87 -9.60 2.94 -5.19
CA GLY A 87 -9.59 4.25 -5.85
C GLY A 87 -8.64 5.29 -5.23
N ASN A 88 -7.68 4.85 -4.41
CA ASN A 88 -6.71 5.77 -3.81
C ASN A 88 -5.60 6.10 -4.81
N LEU A 89 -5.12 7.33 -4.75
CA LEU A 89 -3.95 7.78 -5.48
C LEU A 89 -2.83 8.07 -4.50
N GLY A 90 -1.64 7.59 -4.81
CA GLY A 90 -0.41 8.02 -4.16
C GLY A 90 0.63 8.40 -5.21
N ALA A 91 1.28 9.54 -5.00
CA ALA A 91 2.30 10.05 -5.88
C ALA A 91 3.53 10.54 -5.10
N LEU A 92 4.73 10.33 -5.64
CA LEU A 92 5.99 10.76 -5.03
C LEU A 92 6.17 10.19 -3.61
N THR A 93 6.27 8.86 -3.52
CA THR A 93 6.63 8.17 -2.27
C THR A 93 8.15 8.06 -2.20
N ARG A 94 8.75 8.57 -1.14
CA ARG A 94 10.18 8.85 -1.05
C ARG A 94 10.81 8.10 0.10
N LYS A 95 12.08 7.80 -0.04
CA LYS A 95 12.85 7.10 0.98
C LYS A 95 12.97 7.97 2.23
N ALA A 96 12.74 7.37 3.39
CA ALA A 96 13.06 8.00 4.66
C ALA A 96 14.59 8.00 4.88
N SER A 97 15.10 9.12 5.38
CA SER A 97 16.46 9.27 5.89
C SER A 97 16.66 8.54 7.23
N THR A 98 15.59 8.43 8.04
CA THR A 98 15.60 7.71 9.31
C THR A 98 14.60 6.56 9.27
N LEU A 99 15.10 5.33 9.41
CA LEU A 99 14.27 4.12 9.42
C LEU A 99 13.52 3.99 10.75
N ILE A 100 12.33 3.42 10.71
CA ILE A 100 11.63 3.00 11.92
C ILE A 100 12.41 1.84 12.56
N ALA A 101 12.72 1.95 13.85
CA ALA A 101 13.46 0.91 14.55
C ALA A 101 12.68 -0.41 14.56
N GLY A 102 13.29 -1.47 14.01
CA GLY A 102 12.70 -2.80 13.91
C GLY A 102 11.98 -3.07 12.59
N GLU A 103 11.81 -2.06 11.74
CA GLU A 103 11.21 -2.16 10.40
C GLU A 103 12.34 -2.00 9.37
N SER A 104 12.68 -3.07 8.64
CA SER A 104 13.79 -3.06 7.67
C SER A 104 13.37 -2.62 6.26
N ASP A 105 12.08 -2.45 6.03
CA ASP A 105 11.41 -2.21 4.75
C ASP A 105 11.39 -0.74 4.32
N ASP A 106 11.47 0.20 5.26
CA ASP A 106 11.47 1.66 5.00
C ASP A 106 12.64 2.12 4.09
N THR A 107 13.63 1.26 3.83
CA THR A 107 14.67 1.53 2.82
C THR A 107 14.19 1.43 1.37
N ASP A 108 13.07 0.74 1.15
CA ASP A 108 12.41 0.46 -0.12
C ASP A 108 10.96 0.99 -0.09
N PRO A 109 10.78 2.33 -0.16
CA PRO A 109 9.47 2.94 0.02
C PRO A 109 8.45 2.44 -1.01
N ALA A 110 7.22 2.20 -0.54
CA ALA A 110 6.13 1.74 -1.39
C ALA A 110 4.91 2.63 -1.24
N THR A 111 4.27 2.98 -2.36
CA THR A 111 3.01 3.74 -2.30
C THR A 111 1.92 2.91 -1.64
N PHE A 112 1.80 1.64 -2.01
CA PHE A 112 0.96 0.65 -1.32
C PHE A 112 1.85 -0.47 -0.79
N TYR A 113 2.00 -0.51 0.53
CA TYR A 113 2.78 -1.50 1.24
C TYR A 113 1.85 -2.58 1.81
N ILE A 114 1.99 -3.79 1.29
CA ILE A 114 1.08 -4.92 1.48
C ILE A 114 1.80 -5.98 2.32
N SER A 115 1.81 -5.78 3.64
CA SER A 115 2.31 -6.80 4.58
C SER A 115 1.24 -7.82 4.95
N ALA A 116 -0.05 -7.49 4.85
CA ALA A 116 -1.17 -8.40 5.04
C ALA A 116 -1.97 -8.58 3.74
N PRO A 117 -1.81 -9.71 3.02
CA PRO A 117 -2.46 -9.92 1.73
C PRO A 117 -3.98 -10.01 1.79
N GLY A 118 -4.57 -10.50 2.89
CA GLY A 118 -6.00 -10.79 3.08
C GLY A 118 -6.96 -9.59 3.06
N ASN A 119 -6.67 -8.60 2.23
CA ASN A 119 -7.34 -7.34 2.01
C ASN A 119 -7.64 -7.16 0.50
N ALA A 120 -8.47 -6.18 0.19
CA ALA A 120 -8.85 -5.82 -1.18
C ALA A 120 -8.10 -4.57 -1.66
N TRP A 121 -7.57 -4.63 -2.88
CA TRP A 121 -6.81 -3.55 -3.51
C TRP A 121 -7.34 -3.33 -4.93
N SER A 122 -8.16 -2.30 -5.15
CA SER A 122 -8.73 -2.10 -6.47
C SER A 122 -8.74 -0.65 -6.95
N SER A 123 -8.56 -0.47 -8.26
CA SER A 123 -8.59 0.85 -8.91
C SER A 123 -7.62 1.87 -8.32
N ASN A 124 -6.57 1.44 -7.62
CA ASN A 124 -5.59 2.36 -7.02
C ASN A 124 -4.55 2.79 -8.05
N VAL A 125 -3.95 3.96 -7.83
CA VAL A 125 -2.89 4.52 -8.68
C VAL A 125 -1.65 4.81 -7.85
N ALA A 126 -0.53 4.18 -8.20
CA ALA A 126 0.79 4.43 -7.62
C ALA A 126 1.73 5.05 -8.65
N GLY A 127 2.18 6.29 -8.39
CA GLY A 127 3.00 7.06 -9.31
C GLY A 127 4.29 7.57 -8.68
N GLY A 128 5.46 7.29 -9.25
CA GLY A 128 6.68 8.01 -8.86
C GLY A 128 7.26 7.63 -7.50
N SER A 129 7.09 6.40 -7.05
CA SER A 129 7.80 5.88 -5.86
C SER A 129 9.30 5.77 -6.13
N GLU A 130 10.12 6.16 -5.15
CA GLU A 130 11.57 5.93 -5.12
C GLU A 130 11.93 4.45 -4.92
N SER A 131 10.96 3.55 -4.76
CA SER A 131 11.13 2.12 -5.00
C SER A 131 9.95 1.55 -5.79
N SER A 132 8.94 0.98 -5.14
CA SER A 132 7.87 0.26 -5.84
C SER A 132 6.51 0.95 -5.70
N GLY A 133 5.65 0.78 -6.70
CA GLY A 133 4.26 1.26 -6.61
C GLY A 133 3.45 0.45 -5.60
N PHE A 134 3.39 -0.86 -5.84
CA PHE A 134 2.86 -1.86 -4.92
C PHE A 134 3.98 -2.79 -4.49
N LEU A 135 4.16 -2.98 -3.19
CA LEU A 135 5.14 -3.89 -2.61
C LEU A 135 4.43 -4.88 -1.70
N PHE A 136 4.52 -6.16 -2.01
CA PHE A 136 4.20 -7.23 -1.08
C PHE A 136 5.46 -7.55 -0.29
N ASP A 137 5.39 -7.41 1.02
CA ASP A 137 6.47 -7.80 1.93
C ASP A 137 5.83 -8.52 3.11
N THR A 138 5.72 -9.84 2.98
CA THR A 138 4.89 -10.63 3.88
C THR A 138 5.40 -12.06 3.98
N LEU A 139 5.24 -12.62 5.17
CA LEU A 139 5.38 -14.07 5.42
C LEU A 139 4.01 -14.78 5.40
N SER A 140 2.90 -14.04 5.26
CA SER A 140 1.58 -14.63 5.14
C SER A 140 1.46 -15.43 3.83
N THR A 141 0.73 -16.54 3.92
CA THR A 141 0.38 -17.38 2.76
C THR A 141 -1.05 -17.14 2.31
N ASP A 142 -1.69 -16.08 2.81
CA ASP A 142 -3.02 -15.69 2.39
C ASP A 142 -3.00 -15.13 0.97
N SER A 143 -4.07 -15.40 0.24
CA SER A 143 -4.32 -14.74 -1.04
C SER A 143 -4.89 -13.36 -0.82
N VAL A 144 -4.68 -12.46 -1.77
CA VAL A 144 -5.45 -11.21 -1.81
C VAL A 144 -6.93 -11.49 -1.92
N THR A 145 -7.76 -10.73 -1.20
CA THR A 145 -9.22 -10.81 -1.39
C THR A 145 -9.58 -10.29 -2.79
N SER A 146 -8.89 -9.24 -3.24
CA SER A 146 -8.86 -8.83 -4.65
C SER A 146 -7.64 -7.96 -4.92
N PHE A 147 -7.11 -8.06 -6.14
CA PHE A 147 -6.14 -7.12 -6.68
C PHE A 147 -6.52 -6.83 -8.13
N ALA A 148 -7.26 -5.74 -8.37
CA ALA A 148 -7.91 -5.49 -9.66
C ALA A 148 -7.81 -4.04 -10.11
N ASP A 149 -7.61 -3.82 -11.42
CA ASP A 149 -7.64 -2.48 -12.04
C ASP A 149 -6.61 -1.48 -11.48
N ASN A 150 -5.59 -1.98 -10.80
CA ASN A 150 -4.54 -1.14 -10.22
C ASN A 150 -3.58 -0.63 -11.31
N ILE A 151 -3.14 0.61 -11.15
CA ILE A 151 -2.20 1.27 -12.06
C ILE A 151 -0.92 1.60 -11.28
N ALA A 152 0.23 1.21 -11.80
CA ALA A 152 1.53 1.55 -11.25
C ALA A 152 2.44 2.12 -12.34
N HIS A 153 2.90 3.36 -12.18
CA HIS A 153 3.79 3.97 -13.18
C HIS A 153 4.87 4.86 -12.60
N SER A 154 5.92 5.10 -13.37
CA SER A 154 7.00 6.04 -13.00
C SER A 154 7.74 5.67 -11.71
N ASN A 155 7.63 4.44 -11.22
CA ASN A 155 8.33 3.98 -10.02
C ASN A 155 9.76 3.56 -10.34
N LEU A 156 10.69 3.73 -9.40
CA LEU A 156 12.11 3.48 -9.63
C LEU A 156 12.43 1.99 -9.83
N ILE A 157 11.85 1.11 -9.01
CA ILE A 157 12.20 -0.31 -8.96
C ILE A 157 11.15 -1.16 -9.66
N ALA A 158 9.89 -1.06 -9.27
CA ALA A 158 8.84 -1.88 -9.86
C ALA A 158 7.45 -1.21 -9.83
N GLY A 159 6.61 -1.56 -10.80
CA GLY A 159 5.17 -1.26 -10.74
C GLY A 159 4.51 -2.07 -9.62
N VAL A 160 4.54 -3.40 -9.76
CA VAL A 160 4.13 -4.35 -8.70
C VAL A 160 5.32 -5.25 -8.37
N ASN A 161 5.70 -5.28 -7.10
CA ASN A 161 6.73 -6.16 -6.58
C ASN A 161 6.09 -7.19 -5.65
N THR A 162 6.11 -8.46 -6.05
CA THR A 162 5.62 -9.59 -5.26
C THR A 162 6.77 -10.42 -4.70
N GLU A 163 7.96 -9.82 -4.52
CA GLU A 163 9.11 -10.58 -4.05
C GLU A 163 8.83 -11.29 -2.72
N SER A 164 9.18 -12.58 -2.66
CA SER A 164 8.96 -13.44 -1.48
C SER A 164 7.49 -13.71 -1.11
N TYR A 165 6.51 -13.20 -1.87
CA TYR A 165 5.10 -13.50 -1.65
C TYR A 165 4.72 -14.87 -2.22
N ASN A 166 4.29 -15.78 -1.35
CA ASN A 166 4.02 -17.18 -1.67
C ASN A 166 2.66 -17.62 -1.12
N PRO A 167 1.53 -17.16 -1.70
CA PRO A 167 0.21 -17.55 -1.25
C PRO A 167 -0.04 -19.05 -1.45
N SER A 168 -0.79 -19.65 -0.53
CA SER A 168 -1.16 -21.08 -0.54
C SER A 168 -2.10 -21.45 -1.69
N ALA A 169 -2.85 -20.47 -2.21
CA ALA A 169 -3.70 -20.57 -3.38
C ALA A 169 -3.33 -19.50 -4.42
N ALA A 170 -3.78 -19.68 -5.66
CA ALA A 170 -3.52 -18.72 -6.72
C ALA A 170 -4.11 -17.35 -6.40
N THR A 171 -3.26 -16.32 -6.40
CA THR A 171 -3.67 -14.91 -6.34
C THR A 171 -3.64 -14.32 -7.74
N THR A 172 -4.76 -13.71 -8.15
CA THR A 172 -4.87 -13.08 -9.47
C THR A 172 -4.70 -11.57 -9.35
N LEU A 173 -3.77 -11.02 -10.13
CA LEU A 173 -3.61 -9.60 -10.40
C LEU A 173 -4.42 -9.28 -11.67
N SER A 174 -5.68 -8.91 -11.50
CA SER A 174 -6.61 -8.68 -12.60
C SER A 174 -6.45 -7.28 -13.18
N ASN A 175 -6.43 -7.17 -14.51
CA ASN A 175 -6.39 -5.92 -15.27
C ASN A 175 -5.35 -4.90 -14.75
N THR A 176 -4.22 -5.38 -14.25
CA THR A 176 -3.18 -4.54 -13.65
C THR A 176 -2.36 -3.87 -14.74
N LYS A 177 -2.15 -2.56 -14.64
CA LYS A 177 -1.40 -1.76 -15.61
C LYS A 177 -0.13 -1.25 -14.98
N ALA A 178 1.02 -1.67 -15.49
CA ALA A 178 2.32 -1.27 -14.98
C ALA A 178 3.18 -0.65 -16.09
N PHE A 179 3.35 0.67 -16.11
CA PHE A 179 4.05 1.31 -17.23
C PHE A 179 5.05 2.39 -16.87
N ARG A 180 6.08 2.59 -17.69
CA ARG A 180 7.14 3.61 -17.47
C ARG A 180 7.76 3.50 -16.08
N ASN A 181 7.84 2.30 -15.52
CA ASN A 181 8.59 2.05 -14.30
C ASN A 181 10.06 1.84 -14.71
N ASN A 182 11.01 2.44 -14.02
CA ASN A 182 12.41 2.43 -14.44
C ASN A 182 13.04 1.04 -14.39
N GLY A 183 12.64 0.22 -13.40
CA GLY A 183 12.98 -1.20 -13.33
C GLY A 183 11.95 -2.07 -14.05
N SER A 184 11.17 -2.84 -13.29
CA SER A 184 10.23 -3.83 -13.84
C SER A 184 8.77 -3.34 -13.81
N GLY A 185 7.96 -3.74 -14.79
CA GLY A 185 6.50 -3.60 -14.67
C GLY A 185 5.96 -4.49 -13.54
N LEU A 186 6.30 -5.78 -13.59
CA LEU A 186 6.01 -6.78 -12.56
C LEU A 186 7.33 -7.43 -12.14
N ARG A 187 7.60 -7.47 -10.83
CA ARG A 187 8.78 -8.12 -10.24
C ARG A 187 8.32 -9.29 -9.36
N LEU A 188 8.60 -10.52 -9.80
CA LEU A 188 8.05 -11.77 -9.24
C LEU A 188 9.13 -12.67 -8.60
N GLY A 189 10.19 -12.11 -8.02
CA GLY A 189 11.32 -12.88 -7.48
C GLY A 189 10.96 -13.71 -6.25
N SER A 190 11.41 -14.96 -6.18
CA SER A 190 11.13 -15.86 -5.02
C SER A 190 9.64 -15.96 -4.64
N SER A 191 8.75 -15.78 -5.62
CA SER A 191 7.30 -15.81 -5.45
C SER A 191 6.68 -17.01 -6.15
N SER A 192 5.45 -17.37 -5.77
CA SER A 192 4.71 -18.49 -6.36
C SER A 192 3.21 -18.19 -6.40
N ASN A 193 2.45 -18.97 -7.18
CA ASN A 193 0.99 -18.87 -7.24
C ASN A 193 0.45 -17.48 -7.62
N ILE A 194 1.20 -16.72 -8.42
CA ILE A 194 0.77 -15.42 -8.96
C ILE A 194 0.23 -15.61 -10.37
N VAL A 195 -0.99 -15.14 -10.62
CA VAL A 195 -1.64 -15.13 -11.92
C VAL A 195 -1.81 -13.68 -12.36
N LEU A 196 -1.40 -13.33 -13.58
CA LEU A 196 -1.75 -12.06 -14.22
C LEU A 196 -2.89 -12.33 -15.20
N ASP A 197 -4.03 -11.67 -15.02
CA ASP A 197 -5.20 -11.83 -15.89
C ASP A 197 -5.62 -10.48 -16.47
N GLY A 198 -5.26 -10.24 -17.74
CA GLY A 198 -5.47 -8.95 -18.41
C GLY A 198 -4.51 -7.84 -17.96
N GLY A 199 -4.79 -6.61 -18.40
CA GLY A 199 -3.93 -5.45 -18.16
C GLY A 199 -2.76 -5.35 -19.15
N TYR A 200 -1.71 -4.60 -18.79
CA TYR A 200 -0.49 -4.51 -19.59
C TYR A 200 0.71 -4.05 -18.76
N ALA A 201 1.90 -4.48 -19.17
CA ALA A 201 3.17 -3.91 -18.73
C ALA A 201 3.92 -3.34 -19.93
N ALA A 202 4.39 -2.09 -19.84
CA ALA A 202 5.04 -1.40 -20.96
C ALA A 202 6.06 -0.35 -20.49
N ASP A 203 7.05 -0.05 -21.32
CA ASP A 203 7.97 1.08 -21.13
C ASP A 203 7.93 2.00 -22.36
#